data_AF-A0A9P6TM91-F1
#
_entry.id   AF-A0A9P6TM91-F1
#
_cell.length_a   1.000
_cell.length_b   1.000
_cell.length_c   1.000
_cell.angle_alpha   90.00
_cell.angle_beta   90.00
_cell.angle_gamma   90.00
#
_symmetry.space_group_name_H-M   'P 1'
#
loop_
_entity.id
_entity.type
_entity.pdbx_description
1 polymer ?
#
loop_
_entity_poly.entity_id
_entity_poly.type
_entity_poly.pdbx_seq_one_letter_code
_entity_poly.pdbx_strand_id
1 'polypeptide(L)'
;MLLGGTLLTSSEKSVEEEDASSKTADKAQGVSKPRLPDTAELKLSNQRCYIENGSQPMPIYCVVQHEIGKPDRTENKERDIYRWFEFTPYEMGSEEVGAWIPIWAFGRKFESGKNIERLPEQSIGILMGMFGSAFAASLAHFYQEIRAFLPAAALQRVDETLTQYKQSMSTIHPISPASYPNPFYKMAKKNGDQLTKKLVDSKELCLMDAGMDNNIPFYPLLRQGRDVDVIIAIDLSADIQTAPHFERAEGYAKQRGILGWPVGAGWPKEDINKTIQSDTAESRDLSHEMEQTHEEEKKAKGKAYTLGPCTVFASSSSETATGLNDKKAKSYPKRINPITVIYFPLIVNDNYDPDFDPQSAEFCSTWNFVYTAEQVSKLSGLSETNVKDNVQDVKEVMKAVWERKRKQRK
;
A
#
# COMPACT_ATOMS: atom_id res chain seq x y z
N MET A 1 20.16 1.10 -1.84
CA MET A 1 19.13 1.97 -2.42
C MET A 1 18.47 1.18 -3.55
N LEU A 2 17.41 0.42 -3.27
CA LEU A 2 16.72 -0.35 -4.32
C LEU A 2 15.21 -0.25 -4.14
N LEU A 3 14.65 0.63 -4.95
CA LEU A 3 13.43 0.51 -5.74
C LEU A 3 12.73 -0.87 -5.70
N GLY A 4 11.77 -1.03 -4.78
CA GLY A 4 10.69 -2.00 -4.89
C GLY A 4 9.59 -1.47 -5.82
N GLY A 5 9.89 -1.38 -7.12
CA GLY A 5 8.93 -1.03 -8.14
C GLY A 5 9.34 -1.69 -9.43
N THR A 6 8.47 -2.51 -10.02
CA THR A 6 8.70 -3.05 -11.36
C THR A 6 8.74 -1.88 -12.33
N LEU A 7 9.94 -1.46 -12.72
CA LEU A 7 10.12 -0.54 -13.84
C LEU A 7 9.71 -1.32 -15.10
N LEU A 8 8.68 -0.85 -15.81
CA LEU A 8 8.37 -1.37 -17.14
C LEU A 8 9.55 -1.03 -18.06
N THR A 9 10.41 -2.00 -18.32
CA THR A 9 11.47 -1.90 -19.32
C THR A 9 11.19 -2.91 -20.42
N SER A 10 11.13 -2.46 -21.68
CA SER A 10 11.06 -3.40 -22.81
C SER A 10 12.38 -4.14 -22.95
N SER A 11 12.36 -5.47 -23.01
CA SER A 11 13.55 -6.28 -23.34
C SER A 11 13.71 -6.55 -24.85
N GLU A 12 13.13 -5.73 -25.73
CA GLU A 12 13.19 -5.96 -27.17
C GLU A 12 13.59 -4.69 -27.93
N LYS A 13 14.91 -4.48 -28.02
CA LYS A 13 15.50 -3.93 -29.24
C LYS A 13 16.44 -4.99 -29.79
N SER A 14 16.01 -5.61 -30.88
CA SER A 14 16.89 -6.36 -31.78
C SER A 14 18.07 -5.47 -32.15
N VAL A 15 19.27 -6.01 -31.93
CA VAL A 15 20.52 -5.41 -32.38
C VAL A 15 20.53 -5.52 -33.90
N GLU A 16 20.07 -4.48 -34.59
CA GLU A 16 20.39 -4.28 -36.01
C GLU A 16 21.59 -3.34 -36.10
N GLU A 17 22.67 -3.94 -36.59
CA GLU A 17 23.86 -3.40 -37.27
C GLU A 17 24.29 -1.96 -36.96
N GLU A 18 25.37 -1.83 -36.18
CA GLU A 18 26.45 -0.89 -36.52
C GLU A 18 27.80 -1.39 -35.98
N ASP A 19 28.77 -1.38 -36.88
CA ASP A 19 30.23 -1.56 -36.77
C ASP A 19 30.87 -2.92 -36.42
N ALA A 20 31.24 -3.58 -37.52
CA ALA A 20 32.22 -4.65 -37.62
C ALA A 20 33.63 -4.18 -37.24
N SER A 21 34.08 -4.43 -36.00
CA SER A 21 35.52 -4.55 -35.67
C SER A 21 35.73 -5.06 -34.24
N SER A 22 35.60 -6.38 -34.04
CA SER A 22 36.51 -7.22 -33.24
C SER A 22 35.81 -8.54 -32.91
N LYS A 23 36.24 -9.61 -33.60
CA LYS A 23 35.89 -10.98 -33.21
C LYS A 23 36.95 -11.45 -32.22
N THR A 24 36.54 -11.77 -31.00
CA THR A 24 37.04 -12.95 -30.26
C THR A 24 36.12 -13.26 -29.06
N ALA A 25 35.57 -14.47 -29.09
CA ALA A 25 35.19 -15.33 -27.96
C ALA A 25 34.37 -14.72 -26.79
N ASP A 26 33.08 -15.03 -26.75
CA ASP A 26 32.55 -16.05 -25.83
C ASP A 26 31.06 -16.32 -26.09
N LYS A 27 30.75 -17.52 -26.57
CA LYS A 27 29.39 -18.07 -26.55
C LYS A 27 29.15 -18.67 -25.16
N ALA A 28 28.88 -17.82 -24.18
CA ALA A 28 28.33 -18.23 -22.89
C ALA A 28 26.81 -18.00 -22.88
N GLN A 29 26.09 -18.95 -22.31
CA GLN A 29 24.63 -19.03 -22.22
C GLN A 29 23.98 -17.70 -21.84
N GLY A 30 23.07 -17.23 -22.71
CA GLY A 30 21.72 -16.68 -22.41
C GLY A 30 21.45 -15.75 -21.23
N VAL A 31 22.45 -15.19 -20.53
CA VAL A 31 22.24 -14.19 -19.48
C VAL A 31 22.57 -12.84 -20.08
N SER A 32 21.55 -12.13 -20.54
CA SER A 32 21.69 -10.73 -20.95
C SER A 32 22.25 -9.95 -19.75
N LYS A 33 23.48 -9.41 -19.88
CA LYS A 33 24.03 -8.51 -18.87
C LYS A 33 23.02 -7.39 -18.59
N PRO A 34 22.79 -6.99 -17.33
CA PRO A 34 21.90 -5.88 -17.01
C PRO A 34 22.36 -4.64 -17.78
N ARG A 35 21.50 -4.12 -18.67
CA ARG A 35 21.75 -2.84 -19.34
C ARG A 35 21.47 -1.74 -18.33
N LEU A 36 22.37 -0.76 -18.22
CA LEU A 36 22.05 0.47 -17.49
C LEU A 36 20.88 1.16 -18.20
N PRO A 37 19.83 1.58 -17.46
CA PRO A 37 18.71 2.30 -18.06
C PRO A 37 19.20 3.58 -18.74
N ASP A 38 18.65 3.89 -19.90
CA ASP A 38 18.91 5.20 -20.51
C ASP A 38 18.30 6.31 -19.65
N THR A 39 18.90 7.49 -19.64
CA THR A 39 18.36 8.71 -19.04
C THR A 39 16.91 9.02 -19.43
N ALA A 40 16.49 8.62 -20.64
CA ALA A 40 15.09 8.70 -21.05
C ALA A 40 14.20 7.70 -20.29
N GLU A 41 14.66 6.48 -20.02
CA GLU A 41 13.91 5.46 -19.26
C GLU A 41 13.77 5.82 -17.78
N LEU A 42 14.53 6.80 -17.30
CA LEU A 42 14.50 7.28 -15.93
C LEU A 42 13.39 8.31 -15.64
N LYS A 43 12.37 8.46 -16.50
CA LYS A 43 11.24 9.39 -16.28
C LYS A 43 9.93 8.64 -16.16
N LEU A 44 9.10 9.04 -15.20
CA LEU A 44 7.78 8.43 -15.01
C LEU A 44 6.87 8.75 -16.20
N SER A 45 6.97 9.95 -16.78
CA SER A 45 6.22 10.32 -17.98
C SER A 45 6.47 9.41 -19.19
N ASN A 46 7.67 8.83 -19.29
CA ASN A 46 8.04 7.98 -20.42
C ASN A 46 7.42 6.58 -20.34
N GLN A 47 6.85 6.17 -19.21
CA GLN A 47 6.10 4.92 -19.12
C GLN A 47 4.80 4.93 -19.93
N ARG A 48 4.35 6.10 -20.41
CA ARG A 48 3.16 6.23 -21.28
C ARG A 48 3.23 5.35 -22.51
N CYS A 49 4.42 5.21 -23.12
CA CYS A 49 4.59 4.42 -24.34
C CYS A 49 4.14 2.95 -24.18
N TYR A 50 4.15 2.41 -22.96
CA TYR A 50 3.74 1.03 -22.68
C TYR A 50 2.22 0.88 -22.47
N ILE A 51 1.49 1.97 -22.21
CA ILE A 51 0.09 1.93 -21.81
C ILE A 51 -0.86 2.69 -22.75
N GLU A 52 -0.33 3.51 -23.67
CA GLU A 52 -1.13 4.33 -24.60
C GLU A 52 -2.06 3.49 -25.50
N ASN A 53 -1.64 2.28 -25.89
CA ASN A 53 -2.45 1.36 -26.68
C ASN A 53 -3.28 0.38 -25.83
N GLY A 54 -3.22 0.49 -24.50
CA GLY A 54 -3.88 -0.43 -23.58
C GLY A 54 -3.28 -1.83 -23.51
N SER A 55 -2.04 -2.04 -23.99
CA SER A 55 -1.37 -3.35 -23.93
C SER A 55 -0.92 -3.76 -22.52
N GLN A 56 -0.74 -2.79 -21.63
CA GLN A 56 -0.37 -3.00 -20.22
C GLN A 56 -1.30 -2.23 -19.28
N PRO A 57 -1.50 -2.70 -18.04
CA PRO A 57 -2.22 -1.94 -17.01
C PRO A 57 -1.52 -0.60 -16.71
N MET A 58 -2.31 0.43 -16.38
CA MET A 58 -1.75 1.72 -15.98
C MET A 58 -1.10 1.62 -14.58
N PRO A 59 0.20 1.93 -14.43
CA PRO A 59 0.83 1.95 -13.12
C PRO A 59 0.34 3.16 -12.32
N ILE A 60 0.10 2.94 -11.03
CA ILE A 60 -0.26 3.97 -10.06
C ILE A 60 0.64 3.77 -8.85
N TYR A 61 1.44 4.78 -8.54
CA TYR A 61 2.30 4.81 -7.36
C TYR A 61 1.68 5.73 -6.31
N CYS A 62 1.89 5.44 -5.03
CA CYS A 62 1.25 6.15 -3.94
C CYS A 62 2.28 6.66 -2.94
N VAL A 63 1.97 7.83 -2.36
CA VAL A 63 2.65 8.40 -1.20
C VAL A 63 1.59 9.05 -0.32
N VAL A 64 1.96 9.32 0.93
CA VAL A 64 1.14 10.08 1.85
C VAL A 64 1.84 11.34 2.32
N GLN A 65 1.03 12.34 2.64
CA GLN A 65 1.44 13.47 3.47
C GLN A 65 0.86 13.27 4.85
N HIS A 66 1.70 13.39 5.87
CA HIS A 66 1.28 13.36 7.27
C HIS A 66 1.01 14.78 7.79
N GLU A 67 -0.17 15.00 8.35
CA GLU A 67 -0.53 16.20 9.08
C GLU A 67 -0.96 15.83 10.51
N ILE A 68 -0.28 16.40 11.51
CA ILE A 68 -0.71 16.31 12.90
C ILE A 68 -1.98 17.15 13.06
N GLY A 69 -3.10 16.50 13.36
CA GLY A 69 -4.39 17.13 13.63
C GLY A 69 -4.41 17.86 14.99
N LYS A 70 -5.32 18.82 15.15
CA LYS A 70 -5.56 19.43 16.47
C LYS A 70 -6.22 18.40 17.39
N PRO A 71 -5.91 18.38 18.70
CA PRO A 71 -6.57 17.48 19.65
C PRO A 71 -8.07 17.77 19.69
N ASP A 72 -8.88 16.72 19.64
CA ASP A 72 -10.34 16.82 19.76
C ASP A 72 -10.72 17.04 21.23
N ARG A 73 -11.78 17.80 21.51
CA ARG A 73 -12.14 18.20 22.89
C ARG A 73 -12.58 17.04 23.78
N THR A 74 -12.80 15.87 23.22
CA THR A 74 -13.30 14.66 23.90
C THR A 74 -12.23 13.60 24.12
N GLU A 75 -11.13 13.63 23.36
CA GLU A 75 -10.04 12.66 23.45
C GLU A 75 -8.72 13.43 23.34
N ASN A 76 -7.93 13.46 24.43
CA ASN A 76 -6.61 14.13 24.52
C ASN A 76 -5.52 13.48 23.63
N LYS A 77 -5.86 13.02 22.42
CA LYS A 77 -4.92 12.46 21.43
C LYS A 77 -5.03 13.27 20.13
N GLU A 78 -3.90 13.79 19.68
CA GLU A 78 -3.75 14.34 18.33
C GLU A 78 -4.04 13.20 17.34
N ARG A 79 -4.93 13.42 16.36
CA ARG A 79 -5.19 12.43 15.31
C ARG A 79 -4.22 12.66 14.17
N ASP A 80 -3.47 11.62 13.82
CA ASP A 80 -2.65 11.59 12.61
C ASP A 80 -3.57 11.56 11.40
N ILE A 81 -3.44 12.57 10.53
CA ILE A 81 -4.20 12.66 9.28
C ILE A 81 -3.23 12.39 8.14
N TYR A 82 -3.41 11.26 7.47
CA TYR A 82 -2.70 10.92 6.26
C TYR A 82 -3.52 11.29 5.04
N ARG A 83 -2.90 12.01 4.11
CA ARG A 83 -3.49 12.39 2.83
C ARG A 83 -2.78 11.68 1.70
N TRP A 84 -3.52 10.95 0.89
CA TRP A 84 -2.95 10.15 -0.20
C TRP A 84 -2.74 10.98 -1.47
N PHE A 85 -1.58 10.77 -2.10
CA PHE A 85 -1.25 11.30 -3.42
C PHE A 85 -0.95 10.15 -4.38
N GLU A 86 -1.54 10.23 -5.58
CA GLU A 86 -1.28 9.31 -6.68
C GLU A 86 -0.23 9.89 -7.62
N PHE A 87 0.64 9.03 -8.13
CA PHE A 87 1.62 9.31 -9.17
C PHE A 87 1.38 8.34 -10.31
N THR A 88 1.07 8.88 -11.48
CA THR A 88 0.87 8.09 -12.71
C THR A 88 1.81 8.61 -13.80
N PRO A 89 1.98 7.88 -14.91
CA PRO A 89 2.70 8.40 -16.06
C PRO A 89 2.11 9.72 -16.61
N TYR A 90 0.84 10.05 -16.30
CA TYR A 90 0.18 11.26 -16.77
C TYR A 90 0.32 12.42 -15.79
N GLU A 91 -0.02 12.19 -14.54
CA GLU A 91 -0.25 13.22 -13.53
C GLU A 91 0.10 12.77 -12.12
N MET A 92 0.32 13.75 -11.25
CA MET A 92 0.39 13.57 -9.80
C MET A 92 -0.62 14.49 -9.12
N GLY A 93 -1.29 14.00 -8.09
CA GLY A 93 -2.38 14.72 -7.45
C GLY A 93 -3.01 13.93 -6.33
N SER A 94 -4.05 14.49 -5.75
CA SER A 94 -4.82 13.83 -4.70
C SER A 94 -6.30 14.08 -4.95
N GLU A 95 -7.10 13.02 -4.85
CA GLU A 95 -8.55 13.12 -4.92
C GLU A 95 -9.11 13.94 -3.75
N GLU A 96 -8.46 13.90 -2.57
CA GLU A 96 -8.86 14.70 -1.41
C GLU A 96 -8.64 16.20 -1.65
N VAL A 97 -7.55 16.54 -2.34
CA VAL A 97 -7.23 17.93 -2.72
C VAL A 97 -8.09 18.39 -3.91
N GLY A 98 -8.50 17.47 -4.78
CA GLY A 98 -9.26 17.77 -6.00
C GLY A 98 -8.41 18.43 -7.09
N ALA A 99 -7.08 18.33 -7.01
CA ALA A 99 -6.16 18.99 -7.92
C ALA A 99 -5.00 18.08 -8.34
N TRP A 100 -4.58 18.28 -9.59
CA TRP A 100 -3.64 17.44 -10.30
C TRP A 100 -2.70 18.31 -11.13
N ILE A 101 -1.45 17.88 -11.25
CA ILE A 101 -0.46 18.46 -12.15
C ILE A 101 0.09 17.38 -13.09
N PRO A 102 0.53 17.74 -14.31
CA PRO A 102 1.27 16.80 -15.14
C PRO A 102 2.52 16.30 -14.43
N ILE A 103 2.82 15.01 -14.54
CA ILE A 103 3.94 14.41 -13.77
C ILE A 103 5.29 15.08 -14.08
N TRP A 104 5.51 15.53 -15.33
CA TRP A 104 6.73 16.24 -15.72
C TRP A 104 6.94 17.57 -14.98
N ALA A 105 5.88 18.12 -14.37
CA ALA A 105 5.92 19.37 -13.64
C ALA A 105 6.20 19.17 -12.15
N PHE A 106 6.16 17.94 -11.65
CA PHE A 106 6.45 17.64 -10.25
C PHE A 106 7.89 18.06 -9.88
N GLY A 107 8.05 18.65 -8.70
CA GLY A 107 9.30 19.25 -8.23
C GLY A 107 9.54 20.70 -8.70
N ARG A 108 8.68 21.28 -9.54
CA ARG A 108 8.72 22.71 -9.90
C ARG A 108 7.92 23.54 -8.90
N LYS A 109 8.28 24.81 -8.76
CA LYS A 109 7.51 25.76 -7.95
C LYS A 109 6.22 26.16 -8.65
N PHE A 110 5.14 26.23 -7.89
CA PHE A 110 3.86 26.78 -8.33
C PHE A 110 3.43 27.92 -7.41
N GLU A 111 2.62 28.83 -7.96
CA GLU A 111 1.92 29.84 -7.20
C GLU A 111 0.55 30.11 -7.83
N SER A 112 -0.51 30.01 -7.04
CA SER A 112 -1.89 30.24 -7.49
C SER A 112 -2.27 29.40 -8.72
N GLY A 113 -1.82 28.14 -8.76
CA GLY A 113 -2.06 27.21 -9.86
C GLY A 113 -1.21 27.44 -11.12
N LYS A 114 -0.23 28.35 -11.08
CA LYS A 114 0.69 28.61 -12.20
C LYS A 114 2.09 28.12 -11.86
N ASN A 115 2.69 27.36 -12.77
CA ASN A 115 4.10 26.99 -12.67
C ASN A 115 4.98 28.23 -12.89
N ILE A 116 5.85 28.54 -11.93
CA ILE A 116 6.74 29.73 -11.98
C ILE A 116 8.17 29.39 -12.41
N GLU A 117 8.49 28.11 -12.60
CA GLU A 117 9.84 27.65 -12.90
C GLU A 117 9.86 26.61 -14.04
N ARG A 118 11.00 26.43 -14.70
CA ARG A 118 11.13 25.43 -15.77
C ARG A 118 12.30 24.49 -15.49
N LEU A 119 12.08 23.56 -14.55
CA LEU A 119 13.04 22.49 -14.24
C LEU A 119 12.71 21.21 -14.99
N PRO A 120 13.68 20.35 -15.33
CA PRO A 120 13.40 19.03 -15.87
C PRO A 120 12.56 18.19 -14.88
N GLU A 121 11.87 17.18 -15.41
CA GLU A 121 11.17 16.18 -14.61
C GLU A 121 12.13 15.45 -13.67
N GLN A 122 11.65 15.10 -12.47
CA GLN A 122 12.40 14.29 -11.51
C GLN A 122 12.64 12.88 -12.04
N SER A 123 13.80 12.31 -11.73
CA SER A 123 14.07 10.93 -12.12
C SER A 123 13.19 9.95 -11.34
N ILE A 124 12.81 8.85 -11.97
CA ILE A 124 12.07 7.74 -11.35
C ILE A 124 12.86 7.19 -10.15
N GLY A 125 14.20 7.23 -10.16
CA GLY A 125 15.02 6.82 -9.01
C GLY A 125 14.76 7.66 -7.76
N ILE A 126 14.59 8.98 -7.91
CA ILE A 126 14.22 9.88 -6.80
C ILE A 126 12.80 9.59 -6.33
N LEU A 127 11.86 9.43 -7.27
CA LEU A 127 10.46 9.10 -6.95
C LEU A 127 10.36 7.78 -6.18
N MET A 128 11.13 6.77 -6.58
CA MET A 128 11.12 5.46 -5.93
C MET A 128 11.76 5.49 -4.53
N GLY A 129 12.78 6.34 -4.32
CA GLY A 129 13.30 6.62 -2.99
C GLY A 129 12.25 7.26 -2.07
N MET A 130 11.36 8.09 -2.62
CA MET A 130 10.22 8.66 -1.90
C MET A 130 9.11 7.63 -1.66
N PHE A 131 8.79 6.80 -2.66
CA PHE A 131 7.73 5.80 -2.53
C PHE A 131 8.07 4.71 -1.52
N GLY A 132 9.36 4.36 -1.40
CA GLY A 132 9.88 3.40 -0.41
C GLY A 132 10.56 4.06 0.79
N SER A 133 10.12 5.26 1.19
CA SER A 133 10.76 6.02 2.25
C SER A 133 10.31 5.62 3.66
N ALA A 134 9.68 4.46 3.88
CA ALA A 134 9.28 4.00 5.21
C ALA A 134 10.47 3.94 6.19
N PHE A 135 11.69 3.72 5.69
CA PHE A 135 12.93 3.82 6.47
C PHE A 135 13.22 5.21 7.07
N ALA A 136 12.48 6.23 6.64
CA ALA A 136 12.50 7.59 7.17
C ALA A 136 11.42 7.86 8.24
N ALA A 137 10.66 6.83 8.63
CA ALA A 137 9.66 6.91 9.69
C ALA A 137 10.25 7.37 11.03
N SER A 138 9.39 7.88 11.92
CA SER A 138 9.80 8.35 13.23
C SER A 138 10.53 7.26 14.02
N LEU A 139 11.43 7.65 14.94
CA LEU A 139 12.25 6.68 15.69
C LEU A 139 11.40 5.65 16.46
N ALA A 140 10.15 6.00 16.80
CA ALA A 140 9.17 5.11 17.39
C ALA A 140 8.71 4.00 16.44
N HIS A 141 8.44 4.32 15.16
CA HIS A 141 8.12 3.32 14.14
C HIS A 141 9.34 2.46 13.79
N PHE A 142 10.51 3.09 13.64
CA PHE A 142 11.78 2.38 13.48
C PHE A 142 11.99 1.35 14.60
N TYR A 143 11.76 1.77 15.85
CA TYR A 143 11.88 0.87 17.01
C TYR A 143 10.86 -0.28 16.97
N GLN A 144 9.58 -0.01 16.66
CA GLN A 144 8.56 -1.06 16.56
C GLN A 144 8.94 -2.14 15.55
N GLU A 145 9.51 -1.75 14.42
CA GLU A 145 9.91 -2.67 13.35
C GLU A 145 11.16 -3.48 13.70
N ILE A 146 12.13 -2.91 14.43
CA ILE A 146 13.36 -3.64 14.84
C ILE A 146 13.21 -4.37 16.18
N ARG A 147 12.12 -4.14 16.93
CA ARG A 147 11.89 -4.69 18.28
C ARG A 147 12.04 -6.21 18.31
N ALA A 148 11.54 -6.89 17.29
CA ALA A 148 11.59 -8.35 17.17
C ALA A 148 13.02 -8.93 17.11
N PHE A 149 14.02 -8.10 16.80
CA PHE A 149 15.42 -8.51 16.63
C PHE A 149 16.32 -8.07 17.79
N LEU A 150 15.79 -7.32 18.76
CA LEU A 150 16.56 -6.81 19.89
C LEU A 150 16.57 -7.82 21.07
N PRO A 151 17.72 -8.00 21.76
CA PRO A 151 17.79 -8.82 22.97
C PRO A 151 16.86 -8.28 24.07
N ALA A 152 16.24 -9.15 24.86
CA ALA A 152 15.30 -8.79 25.94
C ALA A 152 15.83 -7.73 26.93
N ALA A 153 17.14 -7.73 27.22
CA ALA A 153 17.77 -6.74 28.09
C ALA A 153 17.91 -5.34 27.46
N ALA A 154 17.95 -5.25 26.13
CA ALA A 154 17.91 -3.98 25.39
C ALA A 154 16.48 -3.48 25.26
N LEU A 155 15.52 -4.38 25.04
CA LEU A 155 14.09 -4.08 24.96
C LEU A 155 13.58 -3.35 26.20
N GLN A 156 13.91 -3.84 27.40
CA GLN A 156 13.40 -3.24 28.64
C GLN A 156 13.86 -1.77 28.82
N ARG A 157 15.12 -1.46 28.49
CA ARG A 157 15.65 -0.09 28.56
C ARG A 157 15.09 0.83 27.48
N VAL A 158 14.92 0.30 26.27
CA VAL A 158 14.39 1.10 25.16
C VAL A 158 12.89 1.28 25.29
N ASP A 159 12.14 0.30 25.80
CA ASP A 159 10.71 0.41 26.12
C ASP A 159 10.46 1.46 27.23
N GLU A 160 11.27 1.47 28.30
CA GLU A 160 11.22 2.50 29.34
C GLU A 160 11.51 3.89 28.78
N THR A 161 12.52 4.02 27.91
CA THR A 161 12.89 5.28 27.26
C THR A 161 11.84 5.74 26.25
N LEU A 162 11.30 4.83 25.44
CA LEU A 162 10.28 5.12 24.44
C LEU A 162 8.98 5.56 25.09
N THR A 163 8.60 4.94 26.21
CA THR A 163 7.40 5.31 26.97
C THR A 163 7.55 6.71 27.56
N GLN A 164 8.75 7.09 28.02
CA GLN A 164 9.05 8.45 28.49
C GLN A 164 9.09 9.50 27.38
N TYR A 165 9.53 9.15 26.16
CA TYR A 165 9.72 10.10 25.05
C TYR A 165 8.74 9.92 23.88
N LYS A 166 7.68 9.12 24.01
CA LYS A 166 6.77 8.73 22.91
C LYS A 166 6.20 9.94 22.14
N GLN A 167 5.89 11.02 22.84
CA GLN A 167 5.40 12.28 22.24
C GLN A 167 6.49 13.07 21.49
N SER A 168 7.76 12.96 21.92
CA SER A 168 8.90 13.61 21.26
C SER A 168 9.53 12.75 20.16
N MET A 169 9.50 11.43 20.26
CA MET A 169 10.07 10.51 19.27
C MET A 169 9.13 10.19 18.11
N SER A 170 7.81 10.36 18.28
CA SER A 170 6.85 10.27 17.17
C SER A 170 6.98 11.44 16.19
N THR A 171 7.52 12.58 16.64
CA THR A 171 7.78 13.78 15.84
C THR A 171 9.21 13.87 15.31
N ILE A 172 10.14 13.08 15.86
CA ILE A 172 11.53 13.01 15.39
C ILE A 172 11.66 11.89 14.37
N HIS A 173 11.69 12.30 13.10
CA HIS A 173 12.12 11.46 12.01
C HIS A 173 13.66 11.43 11.96
N PRO A 174 14.31 10.25 12.05
CA PRO A 174 15.76 10.14 11.88
C PRO A 174 16.22 10.59 10.49
N ILE A 175 15.33 10.47 9.49
CA ILE A 175 15.50 10.95 8.12
C ILE A 175 14.27 11.80 7.80
N SER A 176 14.48 13.06 7.40
CA SER A 176 13.35 13.95 7.07
C SER A 176 12.51 13.37 5.91
N PRO A 177 11.17 13.48 5.95
CA PRO A 177 10.33 13.23 4.79
C PRO A 177 10.83 14.00 3.56
N ALA A 178 10.55 13.47 2.37
CA ALA A 178 10.98 14.09 1.14
C ALA A 178 10.19 15.40 0.92
N SER A 179 10.89 16.54 0.95
CA SER A 179 10.28 17.86 0.76
C SER A 179 10.43 18.32 -0.68
N TYR A 180 9.31 18.66 -1.32
CA TYR A 180 9.25 19.20 -2.68
C TYR A 180 8.50 20.53 -2.69
N PRO A 181 8.73 21.40 -3.70
CA PRO A 181 7.88 22.55 -3.91
C PRO A 181 6.41 22.15 -4.05
N ASN A 182 5.55 22.81 -3.28
CA ASN A 182 4.14 22.48 -3.23
C ASN A 182 3.40 22.97 -4.49
N PRO A 183 2.83 22.08 -5.32
CA PRO A 183 2.07 22.48 -6.49
C PRO A 183 0.75 23.21 -6.17
N PHE A 184 0.26 23.08 -4.93
CA PHE A 184 -1.00 23.66 -4.46
C PHE A 184 -0.84 25.01 -3.75
N TYR A 185 0.38 25.57 -3.73
CA TYR A 185 0.68 26.81 -3.03
C TYR A 185 -0.18 27.99 -3.56
N LYS A 186 -0.86 28.68 -2.63
CA LYS A 186 -1.82 29.76 -2.87
C LYS A 186 -2.96 29.41 -3.84
N MET A 187 -3.26 28.12 -4.01
CA MET A 187 -4.39 27.73 -4.86
C MET A 187 -5.71 28.18 -4.22
N ALA A 188 -6.57 28.83 -5.00
CA ALA A 188 -7.87 29.26 -4.53
C ALA A 188 -8.73 28.04 -4.20
N LYS A 189 -9.33 28.02 -3.01
CA LYS A 189 -10.25 26.97 -2.59
C LYS A 189 -11.53 27.03 -3.43
N LYS A 190 -11.88 25.94 -4.12
CA LYS A 190 -13.20 25.81 -4.76
C LYS A 190 -14.17 25.13 -3.80
N ASN A 191 -15.46 25.29 -4.06
CA ASN A 191 -16.51 24.63 -3.29
C ASN A 191 -16.40 23.11 -3.45
N GLY A 192 -16.20 22.39 -2.36
CA GLY A 192 -16.06 20.93 -2.34
C GLY A 192 -14.63 20.42 -2.09
N ASP A 193 -13.61 21.27 -2.23
CA ASP A 193 -12.22 20.86 -2.00
C ASP A 193 -11.91 20.71 -0.51
N GLN A 194 -11.20 19.64 -0.12
CA GLN A 194 -10.67 19.48 1.25
C GLN A 194 -9.30 20.18 1.43
N LEU A 195 -9.03 21.23 0.64
CA LEU A 195 -7.84 22.07 0.79
C LEU A 195 -7.78 22.63 2.21
N THR A 196 -6.79 22.16 2.98
CA THR A 196 -6.47 22.71 4.29
C THR A 196 -5.72 24.02 4.10
N LYS A 197 -5.97 24.99 4.99
CA LYS A 197 -5.24 26.26 5.00
C LYS A 197 -3.71 26.02 5.09
N LYS A 198 -3.31 25.01 5.87
CA LYS A 198 -1.91 24.59 6.02
C LYS A 198 -1.28 24.16 4.71
N LEU A 199 -1.98 23.36 3.90
CA LEU A 199 -1.49 22.93 2.59
C LEU A 199 -1.32 24.12 1.64
N VAL A 200 -2.33 24.99 1.48
CA VAL A 200 -2.25 26.10 0.52
C VAL A 200 -1.29 27.21 0.94
N ASP A 201 -1.07 27.41 2.25
CA ASP A 201 -0.14 28.42 2.78
C ASP A 201 1.32 27.92 2.80
N SER A 202 1.55 26.60 2.70
CA SER A 202 2.89 26.00 2.69
C SER A 202 3.52 26.07 1.30
N LYS A 203 4.77 26.52 1.22
CA LYS A 203 5.58 26.46 -0.01
C LYS A 203 6.11 25.06 -0.32
N GLU A 204 6.10 24.19 0.68
CA GLU A 204 6.67 22.84 0.62
C GLU A 204 5.60 21.78 0.88
N LEU A 205 5.74 20.66 0.18
CA LEU A 205 4.94 19.46 0.31
C LEU A 205 5.86 18.33 0.76
N CYS A 206 5.68 17.89 2.00
CA CYS A 206 6.41 16.77 2.58
C CYS A 206 5.66 15.47 2.28
N LEU A 207 6.33 14.55 1.60
CA LEU A 207 5.79 13.28 1.15
C LEU A 207 6.60 12.13 1.72
N MET A 208 5.92 11.03 2.03
CA MET A 208 6.50 9.80 2.55
C MET A 208 5.79 8.57 1.98
N ASP A 209 6.41 7.42 2.18
CA ASP A 209 5.87 6.10 1.86
C ASP A 209 4.43 5.92 2.34
N ALA A 210 3.58 5.40 1.45
CA ALA A 210 2.17 5.15 1.74
C ALA A 210 1.96 4.02 2.75
N GLY A 211 2.94 3.11 2.93
CA GLY A 211 2.93 2.07 3.97
C GLY A 211 2.82 2.64 5.38
N MET A 212 3.19 3.90 5.59
CA MET A 212 2.98 4.62 6.86
C MET A 212 1.49 4.73 7.24
N ASP A 213 0.59 4.77 6.25
CA ASP A 213 -0.86 4.73 6.48
C ASP A 213 -1.46 3.36 6.14
N ASN A 214 -1.13 2.75 5.01
CA ASN A 214 -1.59 1.40 4.67
C ASN A 214 -0.67 0.70 3.66
N ASN A 215 -0.24 -0.52 3.94
CA ASN A 215 0.66 -1.28 3.05
C ASN A 215 -0.02 -1.74 1.76
N ILE A 216 -1.33 -2.00 1.80
CA ILE A 216 -2.10 -2.35 0.61
C ILE A 216 -2.73 -1.08 0.02
N PRO A 217 -2.38 -0.68 -1.21
CA PRO A 217 -2.83 0.58 -1.81
C PRO A 217 -4.27 0.46 -2.34
N PHE A 218 -5.25 0.24 -1.46
CA PHE A 218 -6.67 0.20 -1.83
C PHE A 218 -7.20 1.57 -2.26
N TYR A 219 -6.71 2.64 -1.63
CA TYR A 219 -7.16 4.02 -1.81
C TYR A 219 -7.21 4.49 -3.27
N PRO A 220 -6.13 4.37 -4.08
CA PRO A 220 -6.17 4.76 -5.51
C PRO A 220 -7.17 3.97 -6.36
N LEU A 221 -7.57 2.77 -5.93
CA LEU A 221 -8.52 1.92 -6.64
C LEU A 221 -9.97 2.26 -6.29
N LEU A 222 -10.18 2.86 -5.12
CA LEU A 222 -11.49 3.23 -4.58
C LEU A 222 -11.95 4.64 -5.02
N ARG A 223 -11.09 5.39 -5.71
CA ARG A 223 -11.40 6.71 -6.27
C ARG A 223 -12.60 6.70 -7.23
N GLN A 224 -13.44 7.73 -7.15
CA GLN A 224 -14.58 7.90 -8.06
C GLN A 224 -14.09 8.07 -9.52
N GLY A 225 -14.76 7.38 -10.45
CA GLY A 225 -14.41 7.37 -11.88
C GLY A 225 -13.42 6.28 -12.30
N ARG A 226 -12.84 5.51 -11.36
CA ARG A 226 -12.09 4.27 -11.68
C ARG A 226 -13.02 3.09 -11.97
N ASP A 227 -14.22 3.08 -11.37
CA ASP A 227 -15.27 2.08 -11.53
C ASP A 227 -14.78 0.63 -11.41
N VAL A 228 -13.88 0.38 -10.45
CA VAL A 228 -13.26 -0.94 -10.22
C VAL A 228 -14.31 -1.96 -9.77
N ASP A 229 -14.38 -3.10 -10.46
CA ASP A 229 -15.27 -4.21 -10.09
C ASP A 229 -14.55 -5.30 -9.29
N VAL A 230 -13.26 -5.51 -9.56
CA VAL A 230 -12.43 -6.57 -8.98
C VAL A 230 -11.09 -5.98 -8.58
N ILE A 231 -10.67 -6.23 -7.34
CA ILE A 231 -9.34 -5.92 -6.83
C ILE A 231 -8.62 -7.24 -6.60
N ILE A 232 -7.46 -7.42 -7.22
CA ILE A 232 -6.54 -8.52 -6.88
C ILE A 232 -5.49 -7.92 -5.94
N ALA A 233 -5.64 -8.17 -4.65
CA ALA A 233 -4.77 -7.65 -3.60
C ALA A 233 -3.70 -8.69 -3.27
N ILE A 234 -2.43 -8.35 -3.56
CA ILE A 234 -1.27 -9.14 -3.17
C ILE A 234 -0.67 -8.49 -1.93
N ASP A 235 -0.63 -9.20 -0.82
CA ASP A 235 -0.14 -8.69 0.45
C ASP A 235 1.17 -9.38 0.84
N LEU A 236 2.24 -8.57 0.85
CA LEU A 236 3.60 -8.97 1.18
C LEU A 236 4.02 -8.46 2.57
N SER A 237 3.06 -8.02 3.39
CA SER A 237 3.34 -7.49 4.74
C SER A 237 3.88 -8.59 5.67
N ALA A 238 4.61 -8.17 6.71
CA ALA A 238 5.15 -9.08 7.72
C ALA A 238 4.14 -9.40 8.85
N ASP A 239 3.06 -8.62 8.93
CA ASP A 239 2.07 -8.64 10.00
C ASP A 239 0.64 -8.83 9.46
N ILE A 240 0.49 -9.63 8.40
CA ILE A 240 -0.75 -9.81 7.64
C ILE A 240 -1.99 -10.09 8.51
N GLN A 241 -1.87 -10.87 9.58
CA GLN A 241 -3.02 -11.29 10.42
C GLN A 241 -3.47 -10.22 11.41
N THR A 242 -2.56 -9.34 11.83
CA THR A 242 -2.80 -8.35 12.89
C THR A 242 -2.93 -6.93 12.36
N ALA A 243 -2.37 -6.66 11.18
CA ALA A 243 -2.41 -5.36 10.56
C ALA A 243 -3.83 -4.99 10.11
N PRO A 244 -4.32 -3.78 10.43
CA PRO A 244 -5.69 -3.38 10.13
C PRO A 244 -5.87 -2.90 8.68
N HIS A 245 -5.26 -3.57 7.70
CA HIS A 245 -5.21 -3.10 6.31
C HIS A 245 -6.61 -2.97 5.69
N PHE A 246 -7.47 -3.96 5.95
CA PHE A 246 -8.83 -4.00 5.44
C PHE A 246 -9.76 -3.05 6.22
N GLU A 247 -9.58 -2.89 7.52
CA GLU A 247 -10.38 -1.95 8.31
C GLU A 247 -10.07 -0.50 7.96
N ARG A 248 -8.80 -0.17 7.67
CA ARG A 248 -8.43 1.15 7.14
C ARG A 248 -9.11 1.41 5.80
N ALA A 249 -9.09 0.43 4.90
CA ALA A 249 -9.78 0.54 3.61
C ALA A 249 -11.32 0.64 3.75
N GLU A 250 -11.92 -0.12 4.66
CA GLU A 250 -13.35 -0.03 4.97
C GLU A 250 -13.71 1.32 5.58
N GLY A 251 -12.87 1.84 6.48
CA GLY A 251 -13.00 3.18 7.06
C GLY A 251 -12.97 4.26 5.98
N TYR A 252 -12.03 4.17 5.04
CA TYR A 252 -11.95 5.06 3.89
C TYR A 252 -13.20 4.97 3.00
N ALA A 253 -13.62 3.75 2.65
CA ALA A 253 -14.82 3.54 1.85
C ALA A 253 -16.06 4.17 2.51
N LYS A 254 -16.24 3.98 3.82
CA LYS A 254 -17.33 4.59 4.60
C LYS A 254 -17.24 6.11 4.63
N GLN A 255 -16.06 6.68 4.92
CA GLN A 255 -15.85 8.12 4.99
C GLN A 255 -16.16 8.82 3.66
N ARG A 256 -15.91 8.14 2.53
CA ARG A 256 -16.12 8.66 1.18
C ARG A 256 -17.47 8.26 0.57
N GLY A 257 -18.29 7.51 1.29
CA GLY A 257 -19.58 7.02 0.79
C GLY A 257 -19.45 6.09 -0.42
N ILE A 258 -18.34 5.34 -0.50
CA ILE A 258 -18.10 4.37 -1.57
C ILE A 258 -18.91 3.12 -1.25
N LEU A 259 -19.87 2.85 -2.12
CA LEU A 259 -20.76 1.71 -2.00
C LEU A 259 -20.14 0.49 -2.71
N GLY A 260 -20.33 -0.69 -2.14
CA GLY A 260 -19.90 -1.96 -2.73
C GLY A 260 -18.59 -2.53 -2.20
N TRP A 261 -17.97 -1.94 -1.16
CA TRP A 261 -16.85 -2.59 -0.46
C TRP A 261 -17.32 -3.89 0.23
N PRO A 262 -16.54 -4.99 0.21
CA PRO A 262 -16.91 -6.21 0.94
C PRO A 262 -16.84 -6.00 2.45
N VAL A 263 -18.00 -5.97 3.10
CA VAL A 263 -18.13 -5.84 4.56
C VAL A 263 -17.48 -7.03 5.25
N GLY A 264 -16.62 -6.76 6.24
CA GLY A 264 -15.91 -7.80 6.99
C GLY A 264 -14.81 -8.50 6.21
N ALA A 265 -14.35 -7.94 5.09
CA ALA A 265 -13.15 -8.42 4.42
C ALA A 265 -11.92 -8.26 5.33
N GLY A 266 -10.99 -9.21 5.25
CA GLY A 266 -9.79 -9.25 6.08
C GLY A 266 -9.71 -10.51 6.93
N TRP A 267 -8.71 -10.57 7.79
CA TRP A 267 -8.46 -11.70 8.67
C TRP A 267 -9.52 -11.78 9.79
N PRO A 268 -9.99 -12.99 10.16
CA PRO A 268 -10.88 -13.16 11.30
C PRO A 268 -10.24 -12.66 12.60
N LYS A 269 -11.00 -11.92 13.39
CA LYS A 269 -10.60 -11.57 14.76
C LYS A 269 -11.07 -12.66 15.70
N GLU A 270 -10.21 -13.12 16.61
CA GLU A 270 -10.65 -13.99 17.69
C GLU A 270 -11.68 -13.25 18.57
N ASP A 271 -12.82 -13.88 18.85
CA ASP A 271 -13.87 -13.32 19.72
C ASP A 271 -13.32 -13.15 21.14
N ILE A 272 -12.86 -11.95 21.48
CA ILE A 272 -12.49 -11.55 22.85
C ILE A 272 -13.69 -11.66 23.83
N ASN A 273 -14.91 -11.90 23.32
CA ASN A 273 -16.14 -11.95 24.11
C ASN A 273 -16.43 -13.28 24.84
N LYS A 274 -15.55 -14.29 24.81
CA LYS A 274 -15.73 -15.52 25.63
C LYS A 274 -15.08 -15.47 27.01
N THR A 275 -14.32 -14.43 27.34
CA THR A 275 -13.69 -14.29 28.67
C THR A 275 -14.40 -13.27 29.58
N ILE A 276 -15.34 -12.47 29.05
CA ILE A 276 -16.01 -11.38 29.79
C ILE A 276 -17.38 -11.82 30.36
N GLN A 277 -17.44 -12.99 31.00
CA GLN A 277 -18.57 -13.33 31.89
C GLN A 277 -18.16 -13.56 33.35
N SER A 278 -16.92 -13.24 33.71
CA SER A 278 -16.48 -13.17 35.11
C SER A 278 -15.48 -12.04 35.29
N ASP A 279 -15.93 -10.78 35.16
CA ASP A 279 -15.54 -9.70 36.06
C ASP A 279 -16.16 -8.38 35.59
N THR A 280 -17.15 -7.94 36.36
CA THR A 280 -17.75 -6.61 36.27
C THR A 280 -16.78 -5.54 36.76
N ALA A 281 -16.79 -4.42 36.03
CA ALA A 281 -16.36 -3.08 36.42
C ALA A 281 -14.86 -2.83 36.61
N GLU A 282 -14.20 -2.35 35.54
CA GLU A 282 -13.34 -1.16 35.54
C GLU A 282 -12.82 -0.92 34.11
N SER A 283 -12.73 0.35 33.71
CA SER A 283 -12.20 0.79 32.41
C SER A 283 -10.73 0.37 32.26
N ARG A 284 -10.47 -0.63 31.40
CA ARG A 284 -9.12 -1.14 31.12
C ARG A 284 -8.64 -0.73 29.73
N ASP A 285 -7.37 -0.35 29.69
CA ASP A 285 -6.62 0.23 28.58
C ASP A 285 -6.28 -0.85 27.53
N LEU A 286 -6.89 -0.75 26.34
CA LEU A 286 -6.82 -1.74 25.26
C LEU A 286 -5.42 -1.94 24.64
N SER A 287 -4.43 -1.13 25.02
CA SER A 287 -3.07 -1.22 24.47
C SER A 287 -2.18 -2.26 25.17
N HIS A 288 -2.50 -2.66 26.41
CA HIS A 288 -1.65 -3.58 27.18
C HIS A 288 -2.05 -5.05 27.01
N GLU A 289 -3.32 -5.35 26.68
CA GLU A 289 -3.77 -6.74 26.46
C GLU A 289 -3.29 -7.30 25.10
N MET A 290 -3.15 -6.45 24.07
CA MET A 290 -2.54 -6.84 22.79
C MET A 290 -1.05 -7.21 22.93
N GLU A 291 -0.33 -6.63 23.90
CA GLU A 291 1.10 -6.89 24.12
C GLU A 291 1.36 -8.24 24.77
N GLN A 292 0.46 -8.74 25.64
CA GLN A 292 0.61 -10.05 26.28
C GLN A 292 0.25 -11.21 25.33
N THR A 293 -0.72 -11.02 24.44
CA THR A 293 -1.05 -12.02 23.40
C THR A 293 0.10 -12.25 22.41
N HIS A 294 0.90 -11.22 22.12
CA HIS A 294 2.03 -11.33 21.18
C HIS A 294 3.19 -12.20 21.70
N GLU A 295 3.37 -12.34 23.02
CA GLU A 295 4.42 -13.20 23.59
C GLU A 295 4.00 -14.67 23.71
N GLU A 296 2.70 -14.95 23.90
CA GLU A 296 2.19 -16.33 23.97
C GLU A 296 2.05 -16.99 22.59
N GLU A 297 1.76 -16.23 21.53
CA GLU A 297 1.60 -16.79 20.18
C GLU A 297 2.92 -17.22 19.51
N LYS A 298 4.07 -16.63 19.90
CA LYS A 298 5.39 -17.00 19.35
C LYS A 298 5.89 -18.39 19.75
N LYS A 299 5.22 -19.07 20.69
CA LYS A 299 5.59 -20.43 21.15
C LYS A 299 4.84 -21.58 20.48
N ALA A 300 3.85 -21.32 19.63
CA ALA A 300 3.08 -22.38 18.99
C ALA A 300 3.72 -22.81 17.65
N LYS A 301 4.57 -23.84 17.70
CA LYS A 301 4.92 -24.63 16.51
C LYS A 301 3.63 -25.19 15.88
N GLY A 302 3.28 -24.73 14.68
CA GLY A 302 2.25 -25.30 13.82
C GLY A 302 0.84 -24.69 13.94
N LYS A 303 0.67 -23.37 13.72
CA LYS A 303 -0.67 -22.80 13.49
C LYS A 303 -0.95 -22.72 11.98
N ALA A 304 -1.94 -23.49 11.53
CA ALA A 304 -2.56 -23.31 10.22
C ALA A 304 -3.20 -21.92 10.14
N TYR A 305 -2.94 -21.19 9.06
CA TYR A 305 -3.58 -19.90 8.79
C TYR A 305 -5.11 -20.05 8.70
N THR A 306 -5.84 -19.07 9.22
CA THR A 306 -7.32 -19.06 9.14
C THR A 306 -7.82 -18.78 7.73
N LEU A 307 -7.02 -18.07 6.93
CA LEU A 307 -7.21 -17.86 5.50
C LEU A 307 -6.22 -18.70 4.70
N GLY A 308 -6.64 -19.13 3.51
CA GLY A 308 -5.77 -19.82 2.56
C GLY A 308 -4.92 -18.85 1.71
N PRO A 309 -4.07 -19.39 0.81
CA PRO A 309 -3.20 -18.60 -0.08
C PRO A 309 -3.97 -17.73 -1.09
N CYS A 310 -5.27 -17.97 -1.23
CA CYS A 310 -6.22 -17.12 -1.94
C CYS A 310 -7.54 -17.09 -1.15
N THR A 311 -8.10 -15.90 -0.93
CA THR A 311 -9.42 -15.71 -0.32
C THR A 311 -10.22 -14.69 -1.12
N VAL A 312 -11.47 -15.03 -1.46
CA VAL A 312 -12.37 -14.14 -2.20
C VAL A 312 -13.36 -13.47 -1.25
N PHE A 313 -13.24 -12.15 -1.11
CA PHE A 313 -14.18 -11.30 -0.39
C PHE A 313 -15.14 -10.63 -1.38
N ALA A 314 -16.31 -11.23 -1.57
CA ALA A 314 -17.37 -10.66 -2.40
C ALA A 314 -18.21 -9.66 -1.59
N SER A 315 -18.56 -8.53 -2.21
CA SER A 315 -19.53 -7.59 -1.62
C SER A 315 -20.90 -8.23 -1.50
N SER A 316 -21.34 -8.50 -0.26
CA SER A 316 -22.69 -8.96 0.02
C SER A 316 -23.68 -7.83 -0.22
N SER A 317 -24.86 -8.16 -0.75
CA SER A 317 -25.92 -7.21 -1.11
C SER A 317 -26.58 -6.49 0.09
N SER A 318 -26.01 -6.60 1.28
CA SER A 318 -26.50 -6.03 2.52
C SER A 318 -25.60 -4.87 2.96
N GLU A 319 -25.64 -3.77 2.22
CA GLU A 319 -25.28 -2.50 2.85
C GLU A 319 -26.45 -2.05 3.72
N THR A 320 -26.26 -2.20 5.03
CA THR A 320 -26.95 -1.33 5.97
C THR A 320 -26.32 0.05 5.76
N ALA A 321 -26.98 0.91 4.99
CA ALA A 321 -26.86 2.33 5.23
C ALA A 321 -27.22 2.53 6.71
N THR A 322 -26.24 2.80 7.56
CA THR A 322 -26.53 3.24 8.92
C THR A 322 -27.26 4.58 8.81
N GLY A 323 -28.60 4.50 8.90
CA GLY A 323 -29.48 5.67 8.90
C GLY A 323 -30.97 5.39 8.69
N LEU A 324 -31.38 4.29 8.05
CA LEU A 324 -32.81 4.04 7.81
C LEU A 324 -33.17 2.56 8.02
N ASN A 325 -33.99 2.33 9.04
CA ASN A 325 -34.64 1.05 9.32
C ASN A 325 -35.41 0.56 8.09
N ASP A 326 -34.88 -0.43 7.36
CA ASP A 326 -35.76 -1.32 6.59
C ASP A 326 -35.15 -2.72 6.42
N LYS A 327 -35.53 -3.60 7.34
CA LYS A 327 -35.30 -5.05 7.24
C LYS A 327 -36.31 -5.63 6.24
N LYS A 328 -36.12 -5.44 4.93
CA LYS A 328 -36.70 -6.27 3.83
C LYS A 328 -36.33 -5.72 2.44
N ALA A 329 -35.14 -6.04 1.93
CA ALA A 329 -34.90 -6.05 0.48
C ALA A 329 -33.67 -6.91 0.13
N LYS A 330 -33.89 -8.07 -0.50
CA LYS A 330 -32.82 -8.87 -1.15
C LYS A 330 -32.61 -8.37 -2.59
N SER A 331 -32.22 -7.11 -2.75
CA SER A 331 -31.92 -6.53 -4.07
C SER A 331 -31.04 -5.30 -3.91
N TYR A 332 -29.92 -5.27 -4.64
CA TYR A 332 -29.13 -4.04 -4.79
C TYR A 332 -30.03 -2.90 -5.30
N PRO A 333 -29.93 -1.69 -4.73
CA PRO A 333 -30.44 -0.50 -5.38
C PRO A 333 -29.86 -0.40 -6.80
N LYS A 334 -30.66 0.07 -7.77
CA LYS A 334 -30.14 0.42 -9.10
C LYS A 334 -28.96 1.40 -8.91
N ARG A 335 -27.78 1.06 -9.45
CA ARG A 335 -26.53 1.86 -9.52
C ARG A 335 -25.51 1.73 -8.35
N ILE A 336 -25.42 0.59 -7.66
CA ILE A 336 -24.22 0.27 -6.87
C ILE A 336 -23.28 -0.59 -7.72
N ASN A 337 -21.97 -0.29 -7.72
CA ASN A 337 -20.95 -1.13 -8.37
C ASN A 337 -20.26 -2.01 -7.30
N PRO A 338 -20.66 -3.27 -7.11
CA PRO A 338 -20.08 -4.11 -6.07
C PRO A 338 -18.62 -4.46 -6.41
N ILE A 339 -17.74 -4.26 -5.44
CA ILE A 339 -16.33 -4.61 -5.52
C ILE A 339 -16.13 -6.02 -4.96
N THR A 340 -15.36 -6.84 -5.67
CA THR A 340 -14.89 -8.14 -5.17
C THR A 340 -13.39 -8.07 -4.97
N VAL A 341 -12.90 -8.39 -3.77
CA VAL A 341 -11.47 -8.43 -3.48
C VAL A 341 -11.02 -9.89 -3.50
N ILE A 342 -10.08 -10.22 -4.39
CA ILE A 342 -9.35 -11.49 -4.39
C ILE A 342 -8.04 -11.23 -3.67
N TYR A 343 -7.87 -11.81 -2.50
CA TYR A 343 -6.77 -11.54 -1.59
C TYR A 343 -5.76 -12.69 -1.59
N PHE A 344 -4.50 -12.35 -1.86
CA PHE A 344 -3.35 -13.24 -1.89
C PHE A 344 -2.36 -12.83 -0.79
N PRO A 345 -2.47 -13.37 0.42
CA PRO A 345 -1.46 -13.17 1.45
C PRO A 345 -0.19 -13.98 1.14
N LEU A 346 0.98 -13.42 1.46
CA LEU A 346 2.24 -14.15 1.39
C LEU A 346 2.36 -15.11 2.58
N ILE A 347 1.86 -16.32 2.39
CA ILE A 347 1.90 -17.42 3.37
C ILE A 347 2.42 -18.72 2.74
N VAL A 348 2.74 -19.69 3.60
CA VAL A 348 3.12 -21.06 3.23
C VAL A 348 2.12 -21.70 2.27
N ASN A 349 2.64 -22.54 1.36
CA ASN A 349 1.83 -23.38 0.47
C ASN A 349 2.42 -24.78 0.42
N ASP A 350 1.62 -25.75 0.86
CA ASP A 350 1.99 -27.15 0.97
C ASP A 350 2.37 -27.79 -0.38
N ASN A 351 1.83 -27.28 -1.50
CA ASN A 351 2.17 -27.76 -2.84
C ASN A 351 3.55 -27.28 -3.33
N TYR A 352 4.13 -26.26 -2.68
CA TYR A 352 5.42 -25.69 -3.06
C TYR A 352 6.54 -26.14 -2.11
N ASP A 353 6.45 -25.74 -0.85
CA ASP A 353 7.40 -26.11 0.22
C ASP A 353 6.68 -25.95 1.57
N PRO A 354 6.20 -27.06 2.19
CA PRO A 354 5.42 -27.02 3.43
C PRO A 354 6.23 -26.54 4.64
N ASP A 355 7.56 -26.57 4.56
CA ASP A 355 8.45 -26.13 5.64
C ASP A 355 8.87 -24.66 5.49
N PHE A 356 8.48 -24.00 4.39
CA PHE A 356 8.82 -22.60 4.13
C PHE A 356 7.65 -21.66 4.40
N ASP A 357 7.67 -21.07 5.58
CA ASP A 357 6.76 -19.99 5.92
C ASP A 357 7.46 -18.62 5.84
N PRO A 358 7.11 -17.77 4.84
CA PRO A 358 7.70 -16.44 4.68
C PRO A 358 7.43 -15.50 5.86
N GLN A 359 6.39 -15.74 6.66
CA GLN A 359 6.08 -14.93 7.86
C GLN A 359 7.05 -15.22 9.02
N SER A 360 7.78 -16.33 8.98
CA SER A 360 8.74 -16.73 10.02
C SER A 360 10.19 -16.78 9.55
N ALA A 361 10.42 -16.84 8.24
CA ALA A 361 11.75 -16.94 7.67
C ALA A 361 12.55 -15.63 7.83
N GLU A 362 13.70 -15.70 8.50
CA GLU A 362 14.56 -14.53 8.81
C GLU A 362 14.92 -13.70 7.55
N PHE A 363 15.23 -14.37 6.44
CA PHE A 363 15.62 -13.69 5.20
C PHE A 363 14.45 -12.97 4.51
N CYS A 364 13.21 -13.24 4.89
CA CYS A 364 12.00 -12.54 4.41
C CYS A 364 11.68 -11.29 5.24
N SER A 365 12.50 -10.96 6.24
CA SER A 365 12.39 -9.71 7.00
C SER A 365 12.44 -8.49 6.08
N THR A 366 11.59 -7.50 6.34
CA THR A 366 11.56 -6.19 5.66
C THR A 366 12.91 -5.47 5.72
N TRP A 367 13.75 -5.79 6.70
CA TRP A 367 15.08 -5.22 6.89
C TRP A 367 16.19 -5.95 6.12
N ASN A 368 15.87 -7.09 5.49
CA ASN A 368 16.84 -7.81 4.69
C ASN A 368 16.86 -7.27 3.24
N PHE A 369 18.02 -6.73 2.85
CA PHE A 369 18.29 -6.26 1.49
C PHE A 369 19.29 -7.12 0.73
N VAL A 370 19.77 -8.20 1.34
CA VAL A 370 20.78 -9.08 0.76
C VAL A 370 20.17 -10.46 0.61
N TYR A 371 19.96 -10.86 -0.65
CA TYR A 371 19.36 -12.14 -0.99
C TYR A 371 20.34 -12.97 -1.79
N THR A 372 20.43 -14.27 -1.47
CA THR A 372 21.04 -15.24 -2.37
C THR A 372 20.11 -15.54 -3.54
N ALA A 373 20.64 -16.00 -4.67
CA ALA A 373 19.82 -16.38 -5.83
C ALA A 373 18.79 -17.48 -5.48
N GLU A 374 19.15 -18.39 -4.59
CA GLU A 374 18.25 -19.43 -4.07
C GLU A 374 17.11 -18.85 -3.25
N GLN A 375 17.38 -17.89 -2.36
CA GLN A 375 16.35 -17.21 -1.57
C GLN A 375 15.38 -16.43 -2.47
N VAL A 376 15.89 -15.72 -3.49
CA VAL A 376 15.02 -15.04 -4.47
C VAL A 376 14.14 -16.04 -5.21
N SER A 377 14.72 -17.14 -5.69
CA SER A 377 13.98 -18.18 -6.41
C SER A 377 12.94 -18.85 -5.52
N LYS A 378 13.27 -19.05 -4.23
CA LYS A 378 12.37 -19.65 -3.24
C LYS A 378 11.16 -18.76 -2.96
N LEU A 379 11.39 -17.47 -2.71
CA LEU A 379 10.32 -16.52 -2.40
C LEU A 379 9.43 -16.23 -3.63
N SER A 380 10.05 -16.02 -4.79
CA SER A 380 9.31 -15.79 -6.04
C SER A 380 8.55 -17.04 -6.50
N GLY A 381 9.13 -18.23 -6.35
CA GLY A 381 8.47 -19.50 -6.67
C GLY A 381 7.27 -19.78 -5.77
N LEU A 382 7.36 -19.48 -4.47
CA LEU A 382 6.21 -19.55 -3.57
C LEU A 382 5.07 -18.63 -4.04
N SER A 383 5.40 -17.36 -4.32
CA SER A 383 4.42 -16.36 -4.77
C SER A 383 3.76 -16.78 -6.10
N GLU A 384 4.55 -17.29 -7.05
CA GLU A 384 4.04 -17.77 -8.33
C GLU A 384 3.13 -18.99 -8.16
N THR A 385 3.49 -19.92 -7.27
CA THR A 385 2.69 -21.13 -6.99
C THR A 385 1.37 -20.77 -6.31
N ASN A 386 1.38 -19.84 -5.34
CA ASN A 386 0.17 -19.35 -4.69
C ASN A 386 -0.84 -18.77 -5.70
N VAL A 387 -0.35 -18.05 -6.71
CA VAL A 387 -1.23 -17.56 -7.79
C VAL A 387 -1.68 -18.71 -8.69
N LYS A 388 -0.76 -19.57 -9.16
CA LYS A 388 -1.06 -20.68 -10.10
C LYS A 388 -2.12 -21.63 -9.57
N ASP A 389 -2.00 -22.03 -8.30
CA ASP A 389 -2.91 -22.98 -7.66
C ASP A 389 -4.35 -22.43 -7.56
N ASN A 390 -4.49 -21.09 -7.50
CA ASN A 390 -5.77 -20.41 -7.30
C ASN A 390 -6.25 -19.62 -8.54
N VAL A 391 -5.66 -19.86 -9.72
CA VAL A 391 -6.08 -19.21 -10.99
C VAL A 391 -7.56 -19.48 -11.30
N GLN A 392 -8.07 -20.64 -10.88
CA GLN A 392 -9.46 -21.01 -11.14
C GLN A 392 -10.44 -20.09 -10.39
N ASP A 393 -10.16 -19.76 -9.12
CA ASP A 393 -10.98 -18.83 -8.34
C ASP A 393 -11.01 -17.43 -8.97
N VAL A 394 -9.85 -16.96 -9.45
CA VAL A 394 -9.75 -15.69 -10.18
C VAL A 394 -10.63 -15.71 -11.43
N LYS A 395 -10.58 -16.79 -12.22
CA LYS A 395 -11.41 -16.94 -13.42
C LYS A 395 -12.90 -16.95 -13.10
N GLU A 396 -13.30 -17.59 -12.01
CA GLU A 396 -14.69 -17.66 -11.56
C GLU A 396 -15.24 -16.30 -11.15
N VAL A 397 -14.46 -15.52 -10.39
CA VAL A 397 -14.79 -14.14 -10.03
C VAL A 397 -14.93 -13.27 -11.28
N MET A 398 -13.96 -13.34 -12.21
CA MET A 398 -13.99 -12.58 -13.45
C MET A 398 -15.22 -12.92 -14.30
N LYS A 399 -15.57 -14.21 -14.39
CA LYS A 399 -16.77 -14.67 -15.08
C LYS A 399 -18.05 -14.13 -14.41
N ALA A 400 -18.14 -14.20 -13.09
CA ALA A 400 -19.30 -13.71 -12.34
C ALA A 400 -19.51 -12.20 -12.53
N VAL A 401 -18.43 -11.40 -12.47
CA VAL A 401 -18.48 -9.95 -12.73
C VAL A 401 -18.86 -9.66 -14.19
N TRP A 402 -18.30 -10.38 -15.15
CA TRP A 402 -18.68 -10.23 -16.56
C TRP A 402 -20.17 -10.54 -16.78
N GLU A 403 -20.69 -11.62 -16.20
CA GLU A 403 -22.11 -11.97 -16.30
C GLU A 403 -23.01 -10.90 -15.69
N ARG A 404 -22.62 -10.34 -14.53
CA ARG A 404 -23.30 -9.21 -13.88
C ARG A 404 -23.36 -8.00 -14.82
N LYS A 405 -22.20 -7.52 -15.32
CA LYS A 405 -22.14 -6.34 -16.20
C LYS A 405 -22.89 -6.57 -17.51
N ARG A 406 -22.83 -7.79 -18.07
CA ARG A 406 -23.59 -8.16 -19.27
C ARG A 406 -25.10 -8.08 -19.04
N LYS A 407 -25.61 -8.50 -17.86
CA LYS A 407 -27.03 -8.38 -17.50
C LYS A 407 -27.45 -6.92 -17.31
N GLN A 408 -26.59 -6.06 -16.77
CA GLN A 408 -26.88 -4.63 -16.55
C GLN A 408 -26.93 -3.81 -17.86
N ARG A 409 -26.28 -4.29 -18.93
CA ARG A 409 -26.32 -3.65 -20.26
C ARG A 409 -27.59 -3.97 -21.06
N LYS A 410 -28.32 -5.03 -20.67
CA LYS A 410 -29.61 -5.40 -21.25
C LYS A 410 -30.73 -4.70 -20.48
#